data_AF-A0A4R0MPK6-F1
#
_entry.id   AF-A0A4R0MPK6-F1
#
_cell.length_a   1.000
_cell.length_b   1.000
_cell.length_c   1.000
_cell.angle_alpha   90.00
_cell.angle_beta   90.00
_cell.angle_gamma   90.00
#
_symmetry.space_group_name_H-M   'P 1'
#
loop_
_entity.id
_entity.type
_entity.pdbx_description
1 polymer ?
#
loop_
_entity_poly.entity_id
_entity_poly.type
_entity_poly.pdbx_seq_one_letter_code
_entity_poly.pdbx_strand_id
1 'polypeptide(L)' 'MEKFQKVKQLISDLETDSGKFYNSNNSAAGTRVRKAMQDLKVLATDIRKEISEKKNSK' A
#
# COMPACT_ATOMS: atom_id res chain seq x y z
N MET A 1 -2.62 7.47 -13.05
CA MET A 1 -3.05 6.07 -13.23
C MET A 1 -1.97 5.07 -12.83
N GLU A 2 -0.70 5.30 -13.17
CA GLU A 2 0.44 4.46 -12.76
C GLU A 2 0.54 4.24 -11.24
N LYS A 3 0.42 5.29 -10.42
CA LYS A 3 0.42 5.19 -8.95
C LYS A 3 -0.68 4.29 -8.40
N PHE A 4 -1.85 4.29 -9.05
CA PHE A 4 -2.98 3.44 -8.65
C PHE A 4 -2.72 1.95 -8.97
N GLN A 5 -2.02 1.66 -10.07
CA GLN A 5 -1.60 0.28 -10.37
C GLN A 5 -0.55 -0.22 -9.37
N LYS A 6 0.38 0.64 -8.95
CA LYS A 6 1.35 0.30 -7.88
C LYS A 6 0.66 -0.06 -6.56
N VAL A 7 -0.44 0.63 -6.20
CA VAL A 7 -1.26 0.26 -5.03
C VAL A 7 -1.83 -1.15 -5.16
N LYS A 8 -2.39 -1.50 -6.32
CA LYS A 8 -2.94 -2.85 -6.54
C LYS A 8 -1.88 -3.93 -6.44
N GLN A 9 -0.72 -3.72 -7.05
CA GLN A 9 0.39 -4.67 -6.98
C GLN A 9 0.84 -4.88 -5.54
N LEU A 10 1.03 -3.79 -4.79
CA LEU A 10 1.46 -3.85 -3.40
C LEU A 10 0.48 -4.62 -2.51
N ILE A 11 -0.84 -4.47 -2.73
CA ILE A 11 -1.84 -5.26 -2.00
C ILE A 11 -1.75 -6.74 -2.37
N SER A 12 -1.64 -7.06 -3.66
CA SER A 12 -1.51 -8.45 -4.13
C SER A 12 -0.29 -9.16 -3.53
N ASP A 13 0.85 -8.47 -3.47
CA ASP A 13 2.09 -9.02 -2.93
C ASP A 13 1.98 -9.31 -1.42
N LEU A 14 1.10 -8.59 -0.72
CA LEU A 14 0.91 -8.71 0.72
C LEU A 14 -0.08 -9.80 1.14
N GLU A 15 -0.90 -10.34 0.24
CA GLU A 15 -1.87 -11.37 0.58
C GLU A 15 -1.19 -12.60 1.21
N THR A 16 -0.07 -13.03 0.63
CA THR A 16 0.70 -14.19 1.11
C THR A 16 1.29 -13.94 2.50
N ASP A 17 1.93 -12.78 2.71
CA ASP A 17 2.54 -12.45 4.00
C ASP A 17 1.48 -12.16 5.08
N SER A 18 0.35 -11.57 4.70
CA SER A 18 -0.79 -11.39 5.60
C SER A 18 -1.33 -12.74 6.06
N GLY A 19 -1.54 -13.68 5.14
CA GLY A 19 -1.95 -15.05 5.48
C GLY A 19 -0.97 -15.73 6.43
N LYS A 20 0.34 -15.64 6.17
CA LYS A 20 1.39 -16.18 7.06
C LYS A 20 1.38 -15.53 8.44
N PHE A 21 1.15 -14.22 8.53
CA PHE A 21 1.10 -13.51 9.81
C PHE A 21 -0.13 -13.92 10.61
N TYR A 22 -1.33 -13.83 10.03
CA TYR A 22 -2.60 -14.08 10.74
C TYR A 22 -2.86 -15.56 11.03
N ASN A 23 -2.44 -16.48 10.15
CA ASN A 23 -2.74 -17.91 10.30
C ASN A 23 -1.59 -18.72 10.90
N SER A 24 -0.35 -18.22 10.81
CA SER A 24 0.84 -18.99 11.22
C SER A 24 1.72 -18.27 12.23
N ASN A 25 1.25 -17.14 12.81
CA ASN A 25 2.01 -16.31 13.77
C ASN A 25 3.44 -15.97 13.29
N ASN A 26 3.62 -15.80 11.98
CA ASN A 26 4.93 -15.48 11.41
C ASN A 26 5.29 -14.00 11.63
N SER A 27 6.07 -13.70 12.66
CA SER A 27 6.47 -12.34 13.02
C SER A 27 7.22 -11.59 11.90
N ALA A 28 8.03 -12.28 11.10
CA ALA A 28 8.75 -11.66 9.99
C ALA A 28 7.81 -11.23 8.86
N ALA A 29 6.76 -12.02 8.59
CA ALA A 29 5.70 -11.65 7.66
C ALA A 29 4.92 -10.43 8.17
N GLY A 30 4.64 -10.36 9.48
CA GLY A 30 4.03 -9.19 10.11
C GLY A 30 4.86 -7.90 9.92
N THR A 31 6.19 -7.98 10.07
CA THR A 31 7.08 -6.85 9.80
C THR A 31 7.03 -6.38 8.34
N ARG A 32 6.98 -7.32 7.39
CA ARG A 32 6.86 -6.99 5.95
C ARG A 32 5.52 -6.34 5.62
N VAL A 33 4.41 -6.91 6.13
CA VAL A 33 3.07 -6.32 5.98
C VAL A 33 3.03 -4.91 6.54
N ARG A 34 3.55 -4.68 7.75
CA ARG A 34 3.57 -3.35 8.36
C ARG A 34 4.35 -2.34 7.51
N LYS A 35 5.53 -2.72 7.00
CA LYS A 35 6.34 -1.84 6.16
C LYS A 35 5.61 -1.48 4.87
N ALA A 36 5.06 -2.47 4.18
CA ALA A 36 4.35 -2.21 2.93
C ALA A 36 3.05 -1.41 3.15
N MET A 37 2.36 -1.59 4.27
CA MET A 37 1.22 -0.72 4.65
C MET A 37 1.63 0.73 4.89
N GLN A 38 2.84 0.97 5.39
CA GLN A 38 3.39 2.31 5.50
C GLN A 38 3.66 2.91 4.11
N ASP A 39 4.21 2.13 3.19
CA ASP A 39 4.44 2.56 1.80
C ASP A 39 3.11 2.85 1.07
N LEU A 40 2.08 2.03 1.32
CA LEU A 40 0.72 2.25 0.82
C LEU A 40 0.14 3.59 1.31
N LYS A 41 0.32 3.93 2.59
CA LYS A 41 -0.15 5.20 3.15
C LYS A 41 0.48 6.39 2.43
N VAL A 42 1.78 6.32 2.12
CA VAL A 42 2.50 7.35 1.38
C VAL A 42 1.93 7.45 -0.04
N LEU A 43 1.85 6.34 -0.77
CA LEU A 43 1.30 6.29 -2.14
C LEU A 43 -0.13 6.85 -2.21
N ALA A 44 -1.00 6.48 -1.27
CA ALA A 44 -2.37 6.98 -1.20
C ALA A 44 -2.42 8.49 -0.97
N THR A 45 -1.53 9.00 -0.10
CA THR A 45 -1.41 10.44 0.16
C THR A 45 -0.98 11.20 -1.10
N ASP A 46 -0.01 10.67 -1.83
CA ASP A 46 0.50 11.29 -3.05
C ASP A 46 -0.54 11.31 -4.18
N ILE A 47 -1.32 10.24 -4.31
CA ILE A 47 -2.45 10.20 -5.26
C ILE A 47 -3.49 11.27 -4.88
N ARG A 48 -3.83 11.38 -3.59
CA ARG A 48 -4.80 12.38 -3.11
C ARG A 48 -4.30 13.81 -3.38
N LYS A 49 -3.03 14.10 -3.12
CA LYS A 49 -2.40 15.40 -3.39
C LYS A 49 -2.46 15.74 -4.88
N GLU A 50 -2.04 14.81 -5.74
CA GLU A 50 -2.05 15.01 -7.20
C GLU A 50 -3.47 15.32 -7.73
N ILE A 51 -4.50 14.63 -7.23
CA ILE A 51 -5.90 14.91 -7.59
C ILE A 51 -6.33 16.29 -7.10
N SER A 52 -5.95 16.65 -5.87
CA SER A 52 -6.30 17.94 -5.26
C SER A 52 -5.65 19.11 -6.01
N GLU A 53 -4.38 18.96 -6.37
CA GLU A 53 -3.62 19.92 -7.18
C GLU A 53 -4.29 20.07 -8.55
N LYS A 54 -4.55 18.98 -9.28
CA LYS A 54 -5.25 19.06 -10.59
C LYS A 54 -6.63 19.72 -10.51
N LYS A 55 -7.36 19.54 -9.41
CA LYS A 55 -8.65 20.21 -9.18
C LYS A 55 -8.47 21.72 -8.95
N ASN A 56 -7.45 22.11 -8.18
CA ASN A 56 -7.20 23.48 -7.75
C ASN A 56 -6.37 24.30 -8.77
N SER A 57 -5.69 23.65 -9.72
CA SER A 57 -4.98 24.28 -10.84
C SER A 57 -5.92 24.67 -12.00
N LYS A 58 -7.23 24.78 -11.72
CA LYS A 58 -8.23 25.35 -12.63
C LYS A 58 -8.34 26.85 -12.42
#